data_AF-A0A3N6MMR3-F1
#
_entry.id   AF-A0A3N6MMR3-F1
#
_cell.length_a   1.000
_cell.length_b   1.000
_cell.length_c   1.000
_cell.angle_alpha   90.00
_cell.angle_beta   90.00
_cell.angle_gamma   90.00
#
_symmetry.space_group_name_H-M   'P 1'
#
loop_
_entity.id
_entity.type
_entity.pdbx_description
1 polymer ?
#
loop_
_entity_poly.entity_id
_entity_poly.type
_entity_poly.pdbx_seq_one_letter_code
_entity_poly.pdbx_strand_id
1 'polypeptide(L)'
;MSVIVVDTNAVIMHGRAFSDRVRAAVETGRTIVVPQSVKRELVDNVLENERAPSNHRESALEIQRLVDDGYLVVRSPDFATSSRVIDEARRRISDESLPEHEVKADQYIPALICNLARDRPVTLVTADRKLRRITRDIVERNGLIDHVELRDPLTVL
;
A
#
# COMPACT_ATOMS: atom_id res chain seq x y z
N MET A 1 -0.06 18.93 1.75
CA MET A 1 -0.75 17.88 0.97
C MET A 1 -0.46 16.54 1.62
N SER A 2 -1.47 15.82 2.10
CA SER A 2 -1.27 14.52 2.77
C SER A 2 -1.22 13.38 1.75
N VAL A 3 -0.46 12.33 2.08
CA VAL A 3 -0.30 11.14 1.23
C VAL A 3 -1.03 9.97 1.86
N ILE A 4 -1.85 9.27 1.08
CA ILE A 4 -2.47 8.01 1.48
C ILE A 4 -1.77 6.90 0.73
N VAL A 5 -1.17 5.95 1.44
CA VAL A 5 -0.59 4.73 0.86
C VAL A 5 -1.57 3.59 1.09
N VAL A 6 -1.92 2.87 0.03
CA VAL A 6 -2.85 1.73 0.08
C VAL A 6 -2.12 0.42 -0.16
N ASP A 7 -2.42 -0.61 0.63
CA ASP A 7 -1.95 -1.97 0.37
C ASP A 7 -2.95 -2.78 -0.47
N THR A 8 -2.56 -3.99 -0.86
CA THR A 8 -3.42 -4.90 -1.64
C THR A 8 -4.78 -5.15 -0.94
N ASN A 9 -4.76 -5.40 0.37
CA ASN A 9 -5.97 -5.66 1.14
C ASN A 9 -6.92 -4.46 1.14
N ALA A 10 -6.41 -3.24 1.27
CA ALA A 10 -7.22 -2.03 1.23
C ALA A 10 -7.95 -1.90 -0.12
N VAL A 11 -7.24 -2.09 -1.23
CA VAL A 11 -7.83 -2.05 -2.58
C VAL A 11 -8.95 -3.10 -2.71
N ILE A 12 -8.68 -4.34 -2.30
CA ILE A 12 -9.65 -5.44 -2.37
C ILE A 12 -10.88 -5.17 -1.51
N MET A 13 -10.70 -4.65 -0.29
CA MET A 13 -11.81 -4.39 0.63
C MET A 13 -12.73 -3.25 0.18
N HIS A 14 -12.21 -2.27 -0.56
CA HIS A 14 -13.07 -1.26 -1.18
C HIS A 14 -13.85 -1.81 -2.38
N GLY A 15 -13.36 -2.88 -3.01
CA GLY A 15 -14.00 -3.55 -4.12
C GLY A 15 -14.39 -2.58 -5.22
N ARG A 16 -15.65 -2.66 -5.69
CA ARG A 16 -16.17 -1.80 -6.77
C ARG A 16 -16.21 -0.31 -6.43
N ALA A 17 -16.19 0.06 -5.15
CA ALA A 17 -16.22 1.46 -4.73
C ALA A 17 -14.82 2.10 -4.70
N PHE A 18 -13.76 1.33 -4.97
CA PHE A 18 -12.38 1.83 -4.86
C PHE A 18 -12.11 3.03 -5.77
N SER A 19 -12.52 2.95 -7.04
CA SER A 19 -12.29 4.01 -8.03
C SER A 19 -12.94 5.33 -7.66
N ASP A 20 -14.21 5.28 -7.26
CA ASP A 20 -14.96 6.48 -6.86
C ASP A 20 -14.34 7.13 -5.61
N ARG A 21 -13.92 6.31 -4.64
CA ARG A 21 -13.26 6.79 -3.42
C ARG A 21 -11.89 7.41 -3.70
N VAL A 22 -11.10 6.81 -4.59
CA VAL A 22 -9.81 7.37 -5.02
C VAL A 22 -10.02 8.75 -5.67
N ARG A 23 -10.97 8.86 -6.60
CA ARG A 23 -11.28 10.14 -7.27
C ARG A 23 -11.71 11.21 -6.28
N ALA A 24 -12.65 10.89 -5.41
CA ALA A 24 -13.12 11.81 -4.36
C ALA A 24 -11.96 12.24 -3.43
N ALA A 25 -11.09 11.32 -3.03
CA ALA A 25 -9.95 11.67 -2.19
C ALA A 25 -8.95 12.60 -2.90
N VAL A 26 -8.68 12.38 -4.19
CA VAL A 26 -7.83 13.26 -5.01
C VAL A 26 -8.46 14.64 -5.19
N GLU A 27 -9.77 14.73 -5.41
CA GLU A 27 -10.51 16.00 -5.51
C GLU A 27 -10.44 16.81 -4.20
N THR A 28 -10.35 16.16 -3.05
CA THR A 28 -10.10 16.83 -1.75
C THR A 28 -8.63 17.22 -1.53
N GLY A 29 -7.77 17.10 -2.55
CA GLY A 29 -6.37 17.50 -2.52
C GLY A 29 -5.43 16.50 -1.86
N ARG A 30 -5.81 15.22 -1.79
CA ARG A 30 -4.94 14.14 -1.28
C ARG A 30 -4.18 13.48 -2.42
N THR A 31 -2.99 12.97 -2.12
CA THR A 31 -2.24 12.12 -3.07
C THR A 31 -2.43 10.66 -2.67
N ILE A 32 -2.96 9.84 -3.58
CA ILE A 32 -3.09 8.40 -3.35
C ILE A 32 -1.89 7.70 -3.99
N VAL A 33 -1.15 6.96 -3.17
CA VAL A 33 0.03 6.21 -3.58
C VAL A 33 -0.25 4.73 -3.53
N VAL A 34 0.03 4.05 -4.64
CA VAL A 34 0.02 2.58 -4.72
C VAL A 34 1.48 2.11 -4.75
N PRO A 35 1.91 1.26 -3.81
CA PRO A 35 3.23 0.63 -3.89
C PRO A 35 3.39 -0.15 -5.21
N GLN A 36 4.58 -0.09 -5.80
CA GLN A 36 4.87 -0.78 -7.07
C GLN A 36 4.62 -2.30 -6.99
N SER A 37 4.87 -2.90 -5.83
CA SER A 37 4.55 -4.30 -5.52
C SER A 37 3.05 -4.58 -5.57
N VAL A 38 2.22 -3.68 -5.03
CA VAL A 38 0.75 -3.78 -5.08
C VAL A 38 0.24 -3.64 -6.51
N LYS A 39 0.77 -2.68 -7.30
CA LYS A 39 0.45 -2.58 -8.73
C LYS A 39 0.82 -3.86 -9.47
N ARG A 40 2.01 -4.41 -9.20
CA ARG A 40 2.45 -5.65 -9.84
C ARG A 40 1.51 -6.81 -9.54
N GLU A 41 1.10 -6.95 -8.28
CA GLU A 41 0.20 -8.01 -7.85
C GLU A 41 -1.21 -7.88 -8.44
N LEU A 42 -1.82 -6.69 -8.31
CA LEU A 42 -3.23 -6.48 -8.65
C LEU A 42 -3.47 -6.15 -10.12
N VAL A 43 -2.46 -5.66 -10.82
CA VAL A 43 -2.58 -5.18 -12.20
C VAL A 43 -1.69 -5.99 -13.12
N ASP A 44 -0.37 -5.84 -12.99
CA ASP A 44 0.57 -6.36 -14.00
C ASP A 44 0.42 -7.89 -14.14
N ASN A 45 0.51 -8.62 -13.03
CA ASN A 45 0.37 -10.08 -13.01
C ASN A 45 -1.00 -10.57 -13.48
N VAL A 46 -2.08 -9.81 -13.22
CA VAL A 46 -3.45 -10.18 -13.61
C VAL A 46 -3.65 -9.98 -15.10
N LEU A 47 -3.14 -8.88 -15.66
CA LEU A 47 -3.30 -8.55 -17.07
C LEU A 47 -2.41 -9.43 -17.96
N GLU A 48 -1.20 -9.77 -17.50
CA GLU A 48 -0.28 -10.72 -18.15
C GLU A 48 -0.81 -12.16 -18.14
N ASN A 49 -1.65 -12.52 -17.17
CA ASN A 49 -2.24 -13.85 -17.10
C ASN A 49 -3.51 -13.95 -17.96
N GLU A 50 -3.39 -14.56 -19.14
CA GLU A 50 -4.52 -14.81 -20.06
C GLU A 50 -5.65 -15.65 -19.44
N ARG A 51 -5.34 -16.46 -18.42
CA ARG A 51 -6.32 -17.30 -17.70
C ARG A 51 -6.95 -16.61 -16.50
N ALA A 52 -6.60 -15.35 -16.22
CA ALA A 52 -7.21 -14.62 -15.12
C ALA A 52 -8.73 -14.49 -15.33
N PRO A 53 -9.55 -14.69 -14.27
CA PRO A 53 -11.00 -14.49 -14.34
C PRO A 53 -11.37 -13.11 -14.91
N SER A 54 -12.45 -13.04 -15.69
CA SER A 54 -12.86 -11.79 -16.37
C SER A 54 -13.07 -10.64 -15.40
N ASN A 55 -13.70 -10.90 -14.27
CA ASN A 55 -13.90 -9.92 -13.19
C ASN A 55 -12.56 -9.42 -12.61
N HIS A 56 -11.54 -10.27 -12.47
CA HIS A 56 -10.21 -9.84 -12.01
C HIS A 56 -9.54 -8.95 -13.06
N ARG A 57 -9.66 -9.30 -14.34
CA ARG A 57 -9.13 -8.50 -15.45
C ARG A 57 -9.82 -7.14 -15.55
N GLU A 58 -11.14 -7.09 -15.37
CA GLU A 58 -11.90 -5.84 -15.33
C GLU A 58 -11.43 -4.93 -14.20
N SER A 59 -11.29 -5.46 -12.99
CA SER A 59 -10.75 -4.71 -11.84
C SER A 59 -9.31 -4.23 -12.07
N ALA A 60 -8.44 -5.08 -12.62
CA ALA A 60 -7.07 -4.71 -12.95
C ALA A 60 -7.00 -3.57 -13.99
N LEU A 61 -7.84 -3.63 -15.03
CA LEU A 61 -7.96 -2.56 -16.03
C LEU A 61 -8.49 -1.26 -15.42
N GLU A 62 -9.41 -1.34 -14.48
CA GLU A 62 -9.93 -0.16 -13.78
C GLU A 62 -8.86 0.52 -12.93
N ILE A 63 -8.07 -0.25 -12.17
CA ILE A 63 -6.92 0.26 -11.42
C ILE A 63 -5.87 0.85 -12.37
N GLN A 64 -5.59 0.18 -13.50
CA GLN A 64 -4.65 0.68 -14.51
C GLN A 64 -5.09 2.05 -15.07
N ARG A 65 -6.39 2.23 -15.36
CA ARG A 65 -6.92 3.54 -15.79
C ARG A 65 -6.71 4.62 -14.74
N LEU A 66 -6.92 4.33 -13.46
CA LEU A 66 -6.66 5.30 -12.39
C LEU A 66 -5.18 5.70 -12.30
N VAL A 67 -4.26 4.79 -12.62
CA VAL A 67 -2.82 5.10 -12.73
C VAL A 67 -2.56 5.97 -13.96
N ASP A 68 -3.09 5.60 -15.12
CA ASP A 68 -2.88 6.31 -16.38
C ASP A 68 -3.46 7.73 -16.36
N ASP A 69 -4.63 7.90 -15.73
CA ASP A 69 -5.31 9.18 -15.53
C ASP A 69 -4.65 10.03 -14.43
N GLY A 70 -3.66 9.49 -13.72
CA GLY A 70 -2.90 10.20 -12.68
C GLY A 70 -3.59 10.30 -11.31
N TYR A 71 -4.71 9.61 -11.09
CA TYR A 71 -5.37 9.52 -9.78
C TYR A 71 -4.58 8.66 -8.78
N LEU A 72 -3.86 7.65 -9.26
CA LEU A 72 -2.99 6.80 -8.46
C LEU A 72 -1.52 7.03 -8.83
N VAL A 73 -0.71 7.42 -7.84
CA VAL A 73 0.73 7.59 -8.02
C VAL A 73 1.44 6.30 -7.62
N VAL A 74 2.08 5.63 -8.57
CA VAL A 74 2.84 4.41 -8.29
C VAL A 74 4.21 4.76 -7.74
N ARG A 75 4.61 4.17 -6.61
CA ARG A 75 5.92 4.42 -5.98
C ARG A 75 6.59 3.15 -5.49
N SER A 76 7.91 3.17 -5.50
CA SER A 76 8.79 2.18 -4.88
C SER A 76 9.57 2.84 -3.75
N PRO A 77 9.97 2.11 -2.69
CA PRO A 77 10.93 2.64 -1.74
C PRO A 77 12.26 2.96 -2.43
N ASP A 78 13.00 3.91 -1.87
CA ASP A 78 14.39 4.14 -2.27
C ASP A 78 15.27 3.01 -1.70
N PHE A 79 15.60 2.04 -2.54
CA PHE A 79 16.39 0.86 -2.15
C PHE A 79 17.79 1.21 -1.65
N ALA A 80 18.38 2.33 -2.10
CA ALA A 80 19.71 2.74 -1.68
C ALA A 80 19.73 3.15 -0.20
N THR A 81 18.66 3.80 0.27
CA THR A 81 18.58 4.33 1.65
C THR A 81 17.73 3.47 2.58
N SER A 82 16.92 2.56 2.04
CA SER A 82 15.94 1.79 2.81
C SER A 82 16.30 0.32 3.03
N SER A 83 17.47 -0.14 2.59
CA SER A 83 17.88 -1.56 2.68
C SER A 83 17.72 -2.17 4.08
N ARG A 84 18.16 -1.44 5.13
CA ARG A 84 18.02 -1.89 6.53
C ARG A 84 16.56 -2.03 6.97
N VAL A 85 15.70 -1.09 6.56
CA VAL A 85 14.28 -1.12 6.89
C VAL A 85 13.59 -2.27 6.17
N ILE A 86 13.91 -2.49 4.90
CA ILE A 86 13.38 -3.61 4.11
C ILE A 86 13.81 -4.95 4.72
N ASP A 87 15.08 -5.09 5.10
CA ASP A 87 15.59 -6.31 5.72
C ASP A 87 14.94 -6.58 7.09
N GLU A 88 14.71 -5.54 7.89
CA GLU A 88 13.99 -5.65 9.16
C GLU A 88 12.53 -6.04 8.96
N ALA A 89 11.82 -5.36 8.05
CA ALA A 89 10.44 -5.70 7.69
C ALA A 89 10.34 -7.14 7.24
N ARG A 90 11.22 -7.58 6.32
CA ARG A 90 11.29 -8.97 5.85
C ARG A 90 11.43 -9.96 7.02
N ARG A 91 12.42 -9.76 7.89
CA ARG A 91 12.66 -10.66 9.03
C ARG A 91 11.44 -10.78 9.94
N ARG A 92 10.78 -9.66 10.24
CA ARG A 92 9.61 -9.63 11.13
C ARG A 92 8.35 -10.19 10.45
N ILE A 93 8.23 -10.06 9.13
CA ILE A 93 7.13 -10.66 8.36
C ILE A 93 7.31 -12.18 8.28
N SER A 94 8.55 -12.65 8.08
CA SER A 94 8.89 -14.07 8.04
C SER A 94 8.89 -14.77 9.40
N ASP A 95 8.79 -14.04 10.51
CA ASP A 95 8.63 -14.63 11.83
C ASP A 95 7.24 -15.28 11.94
N GLU A 96 7.20 -16.62 11.90
CA GLU A 96 6.03 -17.51 11.87
C GLU A 96 5.35 -17.69 13.23
N SER A 97 5.64 -16.85 14.23
CA SER A 97 4.91 -16.83 15.51
C SER A 97 3.42 -16.44 15.41
N LEU A 98 2.88 -16.27 14.20
CA LEU A 98 1.48 -15.96 13.88
C LEU A 98 0.97 -16.85 12.72
N PRO A 99 -0.34 -17.21 12.69
CA PRO A 99 -0.87 -18.40 12.01
C PRO A 99 -0.70 -18.47 10.47
N GLU A 100 -0.64 -19.71 9.96
CA GLU A 100 -0.36 -20.17 8.58
C GLU A 100 -1.20 -19.57 7.41
N HIS A 101 -2.18 -18.69 7.67
CA HIS A 101 -3.13 -18.22 6.66
C HIS A 101 -3.12 -16.71 6.44
N GLU A 102 -2.14 -15.98 6.97
CA GLU A 102 -1.99 -14.55 6.66
C GLU A 102 -1.43 -14.37 5.24
N VAL A 103 -2.11 -13.54 4.44
CA VAL A 103 -1.61 -13.00 3.17
C VAL A 103 -0.19 -12.48 3.39
N LYS A 104 0.75 -12.77 2.47
CA LYS A 104 2.14 -12.34 2.61
C LYS A 104 2.20 -10.81 2.71
N ALA A 105 2.39 -10.30 3.91
CA ALA A 105 2.59 -8.88 4.16
C ALA A 105 3.74 -8.35 3.28
N ASP A 106 3.56 -7.14 2.74
CA ASP A 106 4.53 -6.55 1.83
C ASP A 106 5.68 -5.88 2.61
N GLN A 107 6.87 -6.48 2.50
CA GLN A 107 8.10 -5.99 3.14
C GLN A 107 8.57 -4.61 2.64
N TYR A 108 8.10 -4.14 1.49
CA TYR A 108 8.50 -2.87 0.90
C TYR A 108 7.67 -1.69 1.42
N ILE A 109 6.45 -1.95 1.92
CA ILE A 109 5.55 -0.91 2.41
C ILE A 109 6.16 -0.12 3.57
N PRO A 110 6.72 -0.74 4.64
CA PRO A 110 7.30 0.03 5.75
C PRO A 110 8.42 0.99 5.30
N ALA A 111 9.26 0.54 4.35
CA ALA A 111 10.31 1.37 3.77
C ALA A 111 9.75 2.55 2.97
N LEU A 112 8.73 2.32 2.15
CA LEU A 112 8.08 3.38 1.37
C LEU A 112 7.43 4.41 2.30
N ILE A 113 6.77 3.97 3.38
CA ILE A 113 6.22 4.86 4.41
C ILE A 113 7.31 5.72 5.02
N CYS A 114 8.43 5.13 5.44
CA CYS A 114 9.56 5.90 5.99
C CYS A 114 10.12 6.91 4.99
N ASN A 115 10.20 6.57 3.70
CA ASN A 115 10.66 7.52 2.68
C ASN A 115 9.70 8.70 2.52
N LEU A 116 8.40 8.44 2.44
CA LEU A 116 7.38 9.48 2.25
C LEU A 116 7.18 10.36 3.49
N ALA A 117 7.26 9.77 4.68
CA ALA A 117 7.00 10.45 5.96
C ALA A 117 8.07 11.48 6.34
N ARG A 118 9.23 11.47 5.66
CA ARG A 118 10.28 12.49 5.85
C ARG A 118 9.88 13.86 5.32
N ASP A 119 9.03 13.90 4.29
CA ASP A 119 8.69 15.15 3.60
C ASP A 119 7.28 15.64 3.94
N ARG A 120 6.37 14.73 4.33
CA ARG A 120 4.94 15.02 4.47
C ARG A 120 4.22 13.99 5.33
N PRO A 121 3.08 14.35 5.94
CA PRO A 121 2.24 13.40 6.64
C PRO A 121 1.74 12.28 5.71
N VAL A 122 1.82 11.04 6.21
CA VAL A 122 1.45 9.82 5.49
C VAL A 122 0.41 9.04 6.28
N THR A 123 -0.64 8.60 5.61
CA THR A 123 -1.60 7.63 6.14
C THR A 123 -1.39 6.29 5.42
N LEU A 124 -0.99 5.24 6.14
CA LEU A 124 -1.06 3.87 5.64
C LEU A 124 -2.45 3.30 5.89
N VAL A 125 -3.10 2.88 4.82
CA VAL A 125 -4.40 2.20 4.84
C VAL A 125 -4.17 0.72 4.59
N THR A 126 -4.41 -0.10 5.62
CA THR A 126 -4.23 -1.56 5.56
C THR A 126 -5.10 -2.26 6.58
N ALA A 127 -5.70 -3.39 6.22
CA ALA A 127 -6.38 -4.28 7.17
C ALA A 127 -5.42 -5.33 7.79
N ASP A 128 -4.19 -5.40 7.30
CA ASP A 128 -3.18 -6.34 7.79
C ASP A 128 -2.64 -5.85 9.14
N ARG A 129 -3.00 -6.57 10.20
CA ARG A 129 -2.58 -6.27 11.58
C ARG A 129 -1.08 -6.46 11.77
N LYS A 130 -0.48 -7.45 11.12
CA LYS A 130 0.96 -7.74 11.20
C LYS A 130 1.74 -6.61 10.53
N LEU A 131 1.37 -6.23 9.31
CA LEU A 131 1.95 -5.10 8.59
C LEU A 131 1.77 -3.79 9.37
N ARG A 132 0.58 -3.55 9.94
CA ARG A 132 0.31 -2.37 10.77
C ARG A 132 1.25 -2.29 11.96
N ARG A 133 1.41 -3.38 12.71
CA ARG A 133 2.32 -3.44 13.86
C ARG A 133 3.78 -3.22 13.44
N ILE A 134 4.23 -3.94 12.42
CA ILE A 134 5.62 -3.83 11.91
C ILE A 134 5.91 -2.41 11.44
N THR A 135 5.00 -1.81 10.68
CA THR A 135 5.14 -0.44 10.21
C THR A 135 5.23 0.52 11.39
N ARG A 136 4.34 0.40 12.39
CA ARG A 136 4.37 1.23 13.60
C ARG A 136 5.72 1.19 14.30
N ASP A 137 6.21 0.00 14.61
CA ASP A 137 7.48 -0.18 15.32
C ASP A 137 8.66 0.42 14.53
N ILE A 138 8.67 0.23 13.21
CA ILE A 138 9.71 0.75 12.33
C ILE A 138 9.66 2.27 12.29
N VAL A 139 8.49 2.88 12.09
CA VAL A 139 8.39 4.35 12.00
C VAL A 139 8.71 5.02 13.33
N GLU A 140 8.35 4.41 14.46
CA GLU A 140 8.70 4.89 15.81
C GLU A 140 10.21 4.88 16.02
N ARG A 141 10.89 3.78 15.68
CA ARG A 141 12.35 3.68 15.77
C ARG A 141 13.10 4.67 14.88
N ASN A 142 12.48 5.11 13.79
CA ASN A 142 13.03 6.10 12.89
C ASN A 142 12.62 7.54 13.26
N GLY A 143 11.88 7.75 14.36
CA GLY A 143 11.43 9.07 14.80
C GLY A 143 10.38 9.70 13.88
N LEU A 144 9.61 8.90 13.14
CA LEU A 144 8.65 9.35 12.13
C LEU A 144 7.19 9.16 12.57
N ILE A 145 6.94 8.68 13.79
CA ILE A 145 5.58 8.31 14.24
C ILE A 145 4.60 9.50 14.18
N ASP A 146 5.06 10.72 14.47
CA ASP A 146 4.24 11.93 14.43
C ASP A 146 3.82 12.33 13.00
N HIS A 147 4.47 11.76 11.98
CA HIS A 147 4.17 11.98 10.57
C HIS A 147 3.39 10.82 9.93
N VAL A 148 3.11 9.75 10.69
CA VAL A 148 2.51 8.52 10.16
C VAL A 148 1.24 8.18 10.91
N GLU A 149 0.15 8.08 10.16
CA GLU A 149 -1.11 7.56 10.64
C GLU A 149 -1.38 6.17 10.06
N LEU A 150 -1.90 5.26 10.87
CA LEU A 150 -2.25 3.90 10.46
C LEU A 150 -3.75 3.72 10.59
N ARG A 151 -4.43 3.35 9.50
CA ARG A 151 -5.89 3.32 9.44
C ARG A 151 -6.44 2.08 8.77
N ASP A 152 -7.67 1.74 9.13
CA ASP A 152 -8.44 0.66 8.52
C ASP A 152 -9.03 1.10 7.17
N PRO A 153 -9.09 0.21 6.16
CA PRO A 153 -9.62 0.53 4.83
C PRO A 153 -11.00 1.19 4.86
N LEU A 154 -11.88 0.72 5.75
CA LEU A 154 -13.26 1.21 5.83
C LEU A 154 -13.40 2.67 6.32
N THR A 155 -12.31 3.36 6.69
CA THR A 155 -12.35 4.64 7.43
C THR A 155 -11.69 5.84 6.75
N VAL A 156 -11.01 5.68 5.60
CA VAL A 156 -10.09 6.72 5.07
C VAL A 156 -10.40 7.18 3.65
N LEU A 157 -10.68 6.22 2.77
CA LEU A 157 -11.02 6.45 1.37
C LEU A 157 -12.53 6.60 1.21
#